data_AF-A0A4S8MNE6-F1
#
_entry.id   AF-A0A4S8MNE6-F1
#
_cell.length_a   1.000
_cell.length_b   1.000
_cell.length_c   1.000
_cell.angle_alpha   90.00
_cell.angle_beta   90.00
_cell.angle_gamma   90.00
#
_symmetry.space_group_name_H-M   'P 1'
#
loop_
_entity.id
_entity.type
_entity.pdbx_description
1 polymer ?
#
loop_
_entity_poly.entity_id
_entity_poly.type
_entity_poly.pdbx_seq_one_letter_code
_entity_poly.pdbx_strand_id
1 'polypeptide(L)'
;MLYPKGYGYPLWTPEPNEQTPLVYRKVGIQVGDVGFITQDGGFEFLFNITLPKDHKIHQKWRGIPEDFEQLKLNEKGYSTGKNQIPKGETIHSKETEVQEIGGYFNVRASDLPTVTDTNIGFQLHSTHSEGAALLLPQGASRTDYMMDNSLRDFAIKNAQTWYRYIHEQGYSYAWNGSLYIITGFFKTACYHTAV
;
A
#
# COMPACT_ATOMS: atom_id res chain seq x y z
N MET A 1 9.20 9.82 -5.70
CA MET A 1 8.16 10.68 -5.11
C MET A 1 7.83 10.39 -3.64
N LEU A 2 7.62 9.14 -3.20
CA LEU A 2 7.40 8.81 -1.76
C LEU A 2 8.63 8.25 -1.06
N TYR A 3 9.41 7.42 -1.75
CA TYR A 3 10.58 6.76 -1.20
C TYR A 3 11.66 7.74 -0.66
N PRO A 4 12.05 8.81 -1.39
CA PRO A 4 13.02 9.78 -0.87
C PRO A 4 12.50 10.58 0.33
N LYS A 5 11.18 10.63 0.56
CA LYS A 5 10.55 11.29 1.71
C LYS A 5 10.40 10.35 2.92
N GLY A 6 10.82 9.09 2.81
CA GLY A 6 10.71 8.10 3.89
C GLY A 6 9.28 7.59 4.15
N TYR A 7 8.37 7.72 3.17
CA TYR A 7 6.98 7.27 3.28
C TYR A 7 6.75 5.85 2.76
N GLY A 8 7.83 5.08 2.57
CA GLY A 8 7.78 3.72 2.05
C GLY A 8 7.87 3.66 0.52
N TYR A 9 7.49 2.52 -0.04
CA TYR A 9 7.59 2.25 -1.47
C TYR A 9 6.33 2.77 -2.20
N PRO A 10 6.44 3.72 -3.14
CA PRO A 10 5.30 4.13 -3.95
C PRO A 10 4.89 2.99 -4.89
N LEU A 11 3.60 2.65 -4.91
CA LEU A 11 3.02 1.79 -5.94
C LEU A 11 2.55 2.64 -7.11
N TRP A 12 2.76 2.16 -8.33
CA TRP A 12 2.19 2.76 -9.53
C TRP A 12 0.68 2.48 -9.62
N THR A 13 0.30 1.25 -9.28
CA THR A 13 -1.10 0.80 -9.18
C THR A 13 -1.38 0.42 -7.72
N PRO A 14 -1.86 1.37 -6.89
CA PRO A 14 -2.09 1.11 -5.47
C PRO A 14 -3.34 0.24 -5.21
N GLU A 15 -4.23 0.10 -6.19
CA GLU A 15 -5.42 -0.74 -6.09
C GLU A 15 -5.03 -2.22 -5.92
N PRO A 16 -5.67 -2.94 -4.97
CA PRO A 16 -5.51 -4.39 -4.89
C PRO A 16 -5.97 -5.07 -6.18
N ASN A 17 -5.31 -6.17 -6.54
CA ASN A 17 -5.74 -7.04 -7.64
C ASN A 17 -7.25 -7.37 -7.53
N GLU A 18 -8.01 -7.14 -8.60
CA GLU A 18 -9.48 -7.26 -8.61
C GLU A 18 -9.97 -8.67 -8.28
N GLN A 19 -9.15 -9.69 -8.51
CA GLN A 19 -9.47 -11.07 -8.20
C GLN A 19 -9.36 -11.37 -6.70
N THR A 20 -8.66 -10.53 -5.91
CA THR A 20 -8.50 -10.75 -4.47
C THR A 20 -9.87 -10.82 -3.76
N PRO A 21 -9.97 -11.60 -2.66
CA PRO A 21 -11.23 -11.72 -1.94
C PRO A 21 -11.80 -10.35 -1.57
N LEU A 22 -13.12 -10.19 -1.70
CA LEU A 22 -13.78 -8.90 -1.44
C LEU A 22 -13.47 -8.32 -0.04
N VAL A 23 -13.29 -9.19 0.95
CA VAL A 23 -12.90 -8.79 2.31
C VAL A 23 -11.51 -8.13 2.33
N TYR A 24 -10.57 -8.60 1.51
CA TYR A 24 -9.26 -7.99 1.37
C TYR A 24 -9.38 -6.67 0.61
N ARG A 25 -10.09 -6.62 -0.53
CA ARG A 25 -10.26 -5.38 -1.32
C ARG A 25 -10.85 -4.21 -0.53
N LYS A 26 -11.78 -4.49 0.40
CA LYS A 26 -12.38 -3.47 1.27
C LYS A 26 -11.40 -2.86 2.26
N VAL A 27 -10.40 -3.63 2.69
CA VAL A 27 -9.42 -3.19 3.69
C VAL A 27 -8.14 -2.71 3.01
N GLY A 28 -7.74 -3.33 1.91
CA GLY A 28 -6.46 -3.13 1.24
C GLY A 28 -5.29 -3.71 2.02
N ILE A 29 -4.09 -3.24 1.68
CA ILE A 29 -2.83 -3.66 2.29
C ILE A 29 -2.86 -3.52 3.82
N GLN A 30 -2.33 -4.52 4.52
CA GLN A 30 -2.20 -4.61 5.97
C GLN A 30 -0.79 -4.99 6.40
N VAL A 31 -0.43 -4.69 7.65
CA VAL A 31 0.79 -5.19 8.27
C VAL A 31 0.78 -6.71 8.26
N GLY A 32 1.91 -7.31 7.90
CA GLY A 32 2.07 -8.76 7.78
C GLY A 32 1.60 -9.35 6.45
N ASP A 33 1.08 -8.54 5.52
CA ASP A 33 0.89 -9.01 4.16
C ASP A 33 2.24 -9.40 3.56
N VAL A 34 2.28 -10.56 2.91
CA VAL A 34 3.41 -11.08 2.14
C VAL A 34 3.03 -11.03 0.67
N GLY A 35 3.93 -10.50 -0.14
CA GLY A 35 3.71 -10.34 -1.56
C GLY A 35 4.93 -9.83 -2.29
N PHE A 36 4.76 -9.46 -3.55
CA PHE A 36 5.81 -8.88 -4.38
C PHE A 36 5.27 -7.73 -5.23
N ILE A 37 6.17 -6.87 -5.69
CA ILE A 37 5.83 -5.78 -6.60
C ILE A 37 5.73 -6.34 -8.02
N THR A 38 4.60 -6.11 -8.68
CA THR A 38 4.33 -6.57 -10.04
C THR A 38 4.99 -5.66 -11.08
N GLN A 39 5.10 -6.13 -12.32
CA GLN A 39 5.76 -5.38 -13.40
C GLN A 39 5.03 -4.06 -13.75
N ASP A 40 3.70 -4.03 -13.58
CA ASP A 40 2.86 -2.83 -13.69
C ASP A 40 2.91 -1.94 -12.44
N GLY A 41 3.72 -2.30 -11.43
CA GLY A 41 3.99 -1.49 -10.25
C GLY A 41 2.91 -1.56 -9.17
N GLY A 42 2.08 -2.60 -9.19
CA GLY A 42 1.17 -2.94 -8.10
C GLY A 42 1.80 -3.86 -7.06
N PHE A 43 1.02 -4.26 -6.07
CA PHE A 43 1.42 -5.25 -5.06
C PHE A 43 0.56 -6.51 -5.19
N GLU A 44 1.19 -7.63 -5.55
CA GLU A 44 0.52 -8.93 -5.59
C GLU A 44 0.51 -9.54 -4.18
N PHE A 45 -0.64 -9.47 -3.54
CA PHE A 45 -0.88 -10.06 -2.23
C PHE A 45 -0.94 -11.59 -2.33
N LEU A 46 -0.18 -12.30 -1.49
CA LEU A 46 -0.19 -13.76 -1.43
C LEU A 46 -0.96 -14.27 -0.20
N PHE A 47 -0.53 -13.85 0.98
CA PHE A 47 -1.14 -14.21 2.26
C PHE A 47 -0.71 -13.21 3.33
N ASN A 48 -1.36 -13.24 4.49
CA ASN A 48 -0.96 -12.45 5.65
C ASN A 48 -0.48 -13.36 6.79
N ILE A 49 0.72 -13.13 7.33
CA ILE A 49 1.35 -13.97 8.37
C ILE A 49 0.74 -13.77 9.76
N THR A 50 0.01 -12.68 9.97
CA THR A 50 -0.62 -12.36 11.27
C THR A 50 -2.01 -12.96 11.40
N LEU A 51 -2.58 -13.46 10.30
CA LEU A 51 -3.88 -14.13 10.31
C LEU A 51 -3.73 -15.63 10.63
N PRO A 52 -4.70 -16.22 11.35
CA PRO A 52 -4.72 -17.66 11.61
C PRO A 52 -4.74 -18.49 10.32
N LYS A 53 -4.19 -19.71 10.37
CA LYS A 53 -4.15 -20.68 9.24
C LYS A 53 -5.53 -20.95 8.63
N ASP A 54 -6.58 -20.95 9.45
CA ASP A 54 -7.97 -21.19 9.06
C ASP A 54 -8.72 -19.90 8.64
N HIS A 55 -8.03 -18.77 8.53
CA HIS A 55 -8.65 -17.52 8.12
C HIS A 55 -9.23 -17.61 6.71
N LYS A 56 -10.42 -17.03 6.51
CA LYS A 56 -11.16 -17.12 5.23
C LYS A 56 -10.38 -16.57 4.02
N ILE A 57 -9.49 -15.60 4.24
CA ILE A 57 -8.64 -15.05 3.16
C ILE A 57 -7.68 -16.12 2.63
N HIS A 58 -7.01 -16.87 3.50
CA HIS A 58 -6.08 -17.93 3.10
C HIS A 58 -6.80 -19.04 2.31
N GLN A 59 -8.03 -19.39 2.71
CA GLN A 59 -8.82 -20.42 2.02
C GLN A 59 -9.37 -19.98 0.66
N LYS A 60 -9.71 -18.70 0.50
CA LYS A 60 -10.41 -18.18 -0.70
C LYS A 60 -9.50 -17.57 -1.75
N TRP A 61 -8.19 -17.50 -1.50
CA TRP A 61 -7.24 -16.80 -2.38
C TRP A 61 -6.22 -17.75 -3.00
N ARG A 62 -4.96 -17.67 -2.57
CA ARG A 62 -3.83 -18.46 -3.11
C ARG A 62 -3.35 -19.54 -2.13
N GLY A 63 -4.14 -19.85 -1.10
CA GLY A 63 -3.68 -20.71 -0.02
C GLY A 63 -2.58 -20.04 0.81
N ILE A 64 -1.79 -20.89 1.45
CA ILE A 64 -0.64 -20.54 2.28
C ILE A 64 0.41 -21.65 2.12
N PRO A 65 1.69 -21.40 2.47
CA PRO A 65 2.72 -22.43 2.55
C PRO A 65 2.29 -23.62 3.44
N GLU A 66 2.78 -24.82 3.14
CA GLU A 66 2.40 -26.05 3.85
C GLU A 66 2.70 -25.98 5.37
N ASP A 67 3.88 -25.47 5.69
CA ASP A 67 4.43 -25.25 7.04
C ASP A 67 4.01 -23.90 7.65
N PHE A 68 2.95 -23.27 7.14
CA PHE A 68 2.51 -21.96 7.61
C PHE A 68 2.30 -21.93 9.12
N GLU A 69 3.01 -21.00 9.76
CA GLU A 69 2.85 -20.61 11.16
C GLU A 69 2.30 -19.18 11.22
N GLN A 70 1.41 -18.91 12.18
CA GLN A 70 0.94 -17.55 12.44
C GLN A 70 1.98 -16.79 13.29
N LEU A 71 2.37 -15.61 12.85
CA LEU A 71 3.12 -14.65 13.65
C LEU A 71 2.17 -13.79 14.50
N LYS A 72 2.26 -13.93 15.82
CA LYS A 72 1.50 -13.08 16.76
C LYS A 72 2.29 -11.81 17.07
N LEU A 73 1.84 -10.70 16.51
CA LEU A 73 2.44 -9.39 16.76
C LEU A 73 1.98 -8.83 18.12
N ASN A 74 2.90 -8.13 18.80
CA ASN A 74 2.58 -7.41 20.02
C ASN A 74 1.83 -6.11 19.68
N GLU A 75 0.63 -5.94 20.23
CA GLU A 75 -0.19 -4.73 20.05
C GLU A 75 0.57 -3.42 20.34
N LYS A 76 1.49 -3.42 21.31
CA LYS A 76 2.32 -2.25 21.65
C LYS A 76 3.33 -1.87 20.56
N GLY A 77 3.55 -2.74 19.57
CA GLY A 77 4.40 -2.45 18.42
C GLY A 77 3.70 -1.58 17.38
N TYR A 78 2.37 -1.48 17.40
CA TYR A 78 1.65 -0.64 16.45
C TYR A 78 1.72 0.84 16.83
N SER A 79 2.04 1.67 15.85
CA SER A 79 1.93 3.12 15.89
C SER A 79 0.95 3.56 14.81
N THR A 80 -0.08 4.32 15.18
CA THR A 80 -1.06 4.87 14.23
C THR A 80 -1.16 6.38 14.38
N GLY A 81 -0.78 7.10 13.32
CA GLY A 81 -0.93 8.54 13.20
C GLY A 81 -2.13 8.85 12.29
N LYS A 82 -3.22 9.36 12.88
CA LYS A 82 -4.33 9.92 12.09
C LYS A 82 -3.86 11.22 11.45
N ASN A 83 -4.22 11.45 10.18
CA ASN A 83 -3.86 12.65 9.43
C ASN A 83 -2.35 12.95 9.43
N GLN A 84 -1.52 11.90 9.36
CA GLN A 84 -0.06 12.04 9.24
C GLN A 84 0.33 12.88 8.02
N ILE A 85 -0.50 12.85 6.98
CA ILE A 85 -0.45 13.79 5.88
C ILE A 85 -1.74 14.64 5.93
N PRO A 86 -1.62 15.97 6.11
CA PRO A 86 -2.77 16.86 6.13
C PRO A 86 -3.63 16.81 4.86
N LYS A 87 -4.88 17.28 4.99
CA LYS A 87 -5.83 17.35 3.87
C LYS A 87 -5.38 18.40 2.84
N GLY A 88 -5.51 18.07 1.56
CA GLY A 88 -5.11 18.96 0.45
C GLY A 88 -3.61 18.98 0.17
N GLU A 89 -2.83 18.20 0.90
CA GLU A 89 -1.38 18.12 0.69
C GLU A 89 -1.03 17.44 -0.62
N THR A 90 0.08 17.90 -1.20
CA THR A 90 0.65 17.35 -2.42
C THR A 90 2.03 16.79 -2.17
N ILE A 91 2.26 15.56 -2.61
CA ILE A 91 3.56 14.93 -2.57
C ILE A 91 4.08 14.84 -4.00
N HIS A 92 5.14 15.56 -4.30
CA HIS A 92 5.73 15.64 -5.63
C HIS A 92 7.22 15.30 -5.59
N SER A 93 7.79 15.08 -6.78
CA SER A 93 9.23 14.85 -6.94
C SER A 93 10.01 16.11 -6.55
N LYS A 94 11.26 15.93 -6.11
CA LYS A 94 12.06 16.98 -5.45
C LYS A 94 12.28 18.22 -6.33
N GLU A 95 12.30 18.03 -7.65
CA GLU A 95 12.51 19.06 -8.66
C GLU A 95 11.24 19.37 -9.50
N THR A 96 10.07 18.95 -9.00
CA THR A 96 8.77 19.22 -9.60
C THR A 96 8.05 20.31 -8.82
N GLU A 97 7.53 21.31 -9.51
CA GLU A 97 6.62 22.31 -8.97
C GLU A 97 5.17 21.93 -9.32
N VAL A 98 4.28 22.08 -8.36
CA VAL A 98 2.83 21.89 -8.56
C VAL A 98 2.16 23.22 -8.40
N GLN A 99 1.51 23.69 -9.46
CA GLN A 99 0.67 24.88 -9.44
C GLN A 99 -0.80 24.47 -9.42
N GLU A 100 -1.51 24.91 -8.39
CA GLU A 100 -2.96 24.76 -8.30
C GLU A 100 -3.62 25.71 -9.29
N ILE A 101 -4.39 25.18 -10.24
CA ILE A 101 -5.16 26.00 -11.19
C ILE A 101 -6.61 26.00 -10.71
N GLY A 102 -6.99 27.05 -9.98
CA GLY A 102 -8.36 27.29 -9.53
C GLY A 102 -8.58 26.88 -8.08
N GLY A 103 -8.74 27.87 -7.20
CA GLY A 103 -8.96 27.63 -5.78
C GLY A 103 -10.39 27.19 -5.50
N TYR A 104 -10.63 25.88 -5.34
CA TYR A 104 -11.81 25.36 -4.62
C TYR A 104 -11.49 24.01 -3.95
N PHE A 105 -10.58 24.01 -2.97
CA PHE A 105 -10.56 22.97 -1.95
C PHE A 105 -11.73 23.19 -0.97
N ASN A 106 -12.89 22.61 -1.25
CA ASN A 106 -13.96 22.44 -0.27
C ASN A 106 -14.50 21.01 -0.32
N VAL A 107 -13.82 20.08 0.34
CA VAL A 107 -14.42 18.75 0.58
C VAL A 107 -15.23 18.80 1.87
N ARG A 108 -16.54 19.07 1.73
CA ARG A 108 -17.51 18.75 2.77
C ARG A 108 -17.86 17.26 2.66
N ALA A 109 -17.30 16.45 3.55
CA ALA A 109 -17.82 15.11 3.80
C ALA A 109 -19.03 15.22 4.73
N SER A 110 -20.23 15.12 4.18
CA SER A 110 -21.43 14.81 4.96
C SER A 110 -22.53 14.28 4.04
N ASP A 111 -22.99 13.08 4.36
CA ASP A 111 -24.08 12.30 3.78
C ASP A 111 -25.22 13.11 3.10
N LEU A 112 -25.27 13.13 1.75
CA LEU A 112 -26.43 12.99 0.82
C LEU A 112 -26.12 13.56 -0.59
N PRO A 113 -26.91 13.22 -1.64
CA PRO A 113 -26.47 13.23 -3.03
C PRO A 113 -26.69 14.60 -3.68
N THR A 114 -25.60 15.25 -4.05
CA THR A 114 -25.63 16.29 -5.09
C THR A 114 -24.35 16.22 -5.88
N VAL A 115 -24.51 15.82 -7.14
CA VAL A 115 -23.52 15.92 -8.20
C VAL A 115 -23.08 17.37 -8.30
N THR A 116 -21.83 17.66 -7.94
CA THR A 116 -21.08 18.73 -8.58
C THR A 116 -19.74 18.14 -8.99
N ASP A 117 -19.65 17.84 -10.28
CA ASP A 117 -18.40 17.61 -11.01
C ASP A 117 -17.46 18.79 -10.74
N THR A 118 -16.63 18.64 -9.72
CA THR A 118 -15.58 19.60 -9.40
C THR A 118 -14.34 19.11 -10.10
N ASN A 119 -14.00 19.73 -11.23
CA ASN A 119 -12.75 19.47 -11.93
C ASN A 119 -11.60 19.94 -11.03
N ILE A 120 -10.95 19.00 -10.34
CA ILE A 120 -9.69 19.23 -9.65
C ILE A 120 -8.60 19.24 -10.72
N GLY A 121 -8.21 20.44 -11.15
CA GLY A 121 -7.12 20.65 -12.11
C GLY A 121 -5.84 21.08 -11.38
N PHE A 122 -4.74 20.37 -11.62
CA PHE A 122 -3.41 20.80 -11.19
C PHE A 122 -2.46 20.72 -12.38
N GLN A 123 -1.61 21.73 -12.52
CA GLN A 123 -0.57 21.74 -13.54
C GLN A 123 0.75 21.36 -12.89
N LEU A 124 1.41 20.39 -13.52
CA LEU A 124 2.71 19.93 -13.12
C LEU A 124 3.77 20.62 -14.00
N HIS A 125 4.73 21.28 -13.36
CA HIS A 125 5.88 21.84 -14.04
C HIS A 125 7.14 21.17 -13.47
N SER A 126 7.80 20.35 -14.27
CA SER A 126 9.06 19.71 -13.90
C SER A 126 10.20 20.33 -14.69
N THR A 127 11.33 20.57 -14.01
CA THR A 127 12.58 21.01 -14.67
C THR A 127 13.35 19.84 -15.29
N HIS A 128 12.87 18.61 -15.09
CA HIS A 128 13.41 17.37 -15.65
C HIS A 128 12.43 16.70 -16.62
N SER A 129 12.92 15.74 -17.40
CA SER A 129 12.11 14.93 -18.31
C SER A 129 11.05 14.07 -17.61
N GLU A 130 11.16 13.93 -16.28
CA GLU A 130 10.28 13.12 -15.45
C GLU A 130 9.79 13.98 -14.28
N GLY A 131 8.51 13.82 -13.94
CA GLY A 131 7.87 14.49 -12.83
C GLY A 131 6.68 13.66 -12.39
N ALA A 132 6.30 13.79 -11.13
CA ALA A 132 5.05 13.22 -10.65
C ALA A 132 4.55 14.06 -9.48
N ALA A 133 3.24 14.04 -9.26
CA ALA A 133 2.57 14.58 -8.10
C ALA A 133 1.45 13.64 -7.66
N LEU A 134 1.32 13.48 -6.34
CA LEU A 134 0.22 12.79 -5.67
C LEU A 134 -0.49 13.81 -4.79
N LEU A 135 -1.73 14.13 -5.14
CA LEU A 135 -2.61 14.97 -4.35
C LEU A 135 -3.45 14.11 -3.41
N LEU A 136 -3.56 14.52 -2.15
CA LEU A 136 -4.32 13.82 -1.11
C LEU A 136 -5.44 14.71 -0.56
N PRO A 137 -6.60 14.80 -1.24
CA PRO A 137 -7.66 15.71 -0.81
C PRO A 137 -8.18 15.45 0.61
N GLN A 138 -8.21 14.19 1.03
CA GLN A 138 -8.57 13.80 2.40
C GLN A 138 -7.37 13.56 3.31
N GLY A 139 -6.16 13.89 2.86
CA GLY A 139 -4.92 13.58 3.58
C GLY A 139 -4.67 12.08 3.63
N ALA A 140 -3.77 11.63 4.49
CA ALA A 140 -3.50 10.21 4.71
C ALA A 140 -3.21 9.91 6.18
N SER A 141 -3.67 8.75 6.63
CA SER A 141 -3.31 8.19 7.94
C SER A 141 -2.23 7.15 7.76
N ARG A 142 -1.32 7.07 8.73
CA ARG A 142 -0.20 6.14 8.73
C ARG A 142 -0.37 5.11 9.84
N THR A 143 -0.12 3.85 9.52
CA THR A 143 0.04 2.79 10.50
C THR A 143 1.35 2.08 10.24
N ASP A 144 2.20 1.96 11.26
CA ASP A 144 3.43 1.18 11.21
C ASP A 144 3.48 0.18 12.35
N TYR A 145 4.20 -0.91 12.12
CA TYR A 145 4.64 -1.82 13.14
C TYR A 145 6.12 -1.58 13.45
N MET A 146 6.39 -1.00 14.60
CA MET A 146 7.72 -0.49 15.00
C MET A 146 8.65 -1.58 15.52
N MET A 147 8.13 -2.76 15.90
CA MET A 147 8.92 -3.89 16.42
C MET A 147 9.30 -4.85 15.29
N ASP A 148 9.83 -4.29 14.20
CA ASP A 148 10.05 -4.95 12.91
C ASP A 148 11.05 -6.13 12.96
N ASN A 149 11.93 -6.20 13.97
CA ASN A 149 12.80 -7.35 14.21
C ASN A 149 12.02 -8.67 14.20
N SER A 150 10.83 -8.71 14.81
CA SER A 150 10.00 -9.91 14.84
C SER A 150 9.50 -10.32 13.44
N LEU A 151 9.16 -9.35 12.60
CA LEU A 151 8.77 -9.58 11.20
C LEU A 151 9.97 -10.06 10.39
N ARG A 152 11.13 -9.43 10.59
CA ARG A 152 12.39 -9.77 9.90
C ARG A 152 12.85 -11.18 10.23
N ASP A 153 12.93 -11.53 11.51
CA ASP A 153 13.37 -12.85 11.96
C ASP A 153 12.41 -13.94 11.45
N PHE A 154 11.11 -13.64 11.45
CA PHE A 154 10.09 -14.52 10.88
C PHE A 154 10.27 -14.68 9.37
N ALA A 155 10.58 -13.61 8.64
CA ALA A 155 10.90 -13.67 7.21
C ALA A 155 12.10 -14.58 6.95
N ILE A 156 13.19 -14.39 7.70
CA ILE A 156 14.44 -15.15 7.53
C ILE A 156 14.18 -16.64 7.77
N LYS A 157 13.45 -16.97 8.85
CA LYS A 157 13.10 -18.36 9.18
C LYS A 157 12.31 -19.04 8.05
N ASN A 158 11.37 -18.34 7.43
CA ASN A 158 10.40 -18.94 6.51
C ASN A 158 10.68 -18.67 5.02
N ALA A 159 11.66 -17.82 4.69
CA ALA A 159 11.91 -17.36 3.33
C ALA A 159 12.00 -18.50 2.31
N GLN A 160 12.75 -19.56 2.64
CA GLN A 160 12.92 -20.69 1.74
C GLN A 160 11.60 -21.38 1.40
N THR A 161 10.74 -21.62 2.40
CA THR A 161 9.44 -22.26 2.14
C THR A 161 8.50 -21.33 1.38
N TRP A 162 8.56 -20.03 1.63
CA TRP A 162 7.76 -19.05 0.89
C TRP A 162 8.13 -19.00 -0.60
N TYR A 163 9.43 -19.01 -0.95
CA TYR A 163 9.83 -19.10 -2.35
C TYR A 163 9.37 -20.39 -3.01
N ARG A 164 9.44 -21.54 -2.31
CA ARG A 164 8.93 -22.81 -2.83
C ARG A 164 7.43 -22.74 -3.11
N TYR A 165 6.64 -22.26 -2.14
CA TYR A 165 5.21 -22.05 -2.28
C TYR A 165 4.88 -21.17 -3.49
N ILE A 166 5.60 -20.07 -3.69
CA ILE A 166 5.35 -19.14 -4.80
C ILE A 166 5.63 -19.78 -6.16
N HIS A 167 6.69 -20.59 -6.25
CA HIS A 167 6.96 -21.38 -7.45
C HIS A 167 5.86 -22.41 -7.72
N GLU A 168 5.35 -23.08 -6.68
CA GLU A 168 4.21 -24.01 -6.80
C GLU A 168 2.91 -23.31 -7.24
N GLN A 169 2.73 -22.03 -6.89
CA GLN A 169 1.64 -21.20 -7.40
C GLN A 169 1.82 -20.76 -8.86
N GLY A 170 2.96 -21.08 -9.49
CA GLY A 170 3.22 -20.77 -10.91
C GLY A 170 3.85 -19.39 -11.15
N TYR A 171 4.29 -18.69 -10.11
CA TYR A 171 4.99 -17.41 -10.27
C TYR A 171 6.46 -17.66 -10.67
N SER A 172 6.75 -17.54 -11.96
CA SER A 172 8.11 -17.74 -12.52
C SER A 172 9.05 -16.55 -12.32
N TYR A 173 8.52 -15.37 -11.95
CA TYR A 173 9.27 -14.11 -11.89
C TYR A 173 9.62 -13.65 -10.46
N ALA A 174 9.25 -14.41 -9.42
CA ALA A 174 9.62 -14.09 -8.05
C ALA A 174 11.08 -14.45 -7.79
N TRP A 175 12.00 -13.55 -8.15
CA TRP A 175 13.44 -13.73 -7.92
C TRP A 175 13.80 -13.60 -6.45
N ASN A 176 14.95 -14.14 -6.05
CA ASN A 176 15.45 -13.95 -4.70
C ASN A 176 15.58 -12.44 -4.37
N GLY A 177 14.98 -12.04 -3.26
CA GLY A 177 14.87 -10.65 -2.80
C GLY A 177 13.61 -9.92 -3.27
N SER A 178 12.73 -10.55 -4.06
CA SER A 178 11.51 -9.90 -4.56
C SER A 178 10.34 -9.91 -3.57
N LEU A 179 10.45 -10.68 -2.48
CA LEU A 179 9.38 -10.77 -1.49
C LEU A 179 9.46 -9.67 -0.46
N TYR A 180 8.30 -9.09 -0.18
CA TYR A 180 8.10 -8.06 0.82
C TYR A 180 7.17 -8.58 1.90
N ILE A 181 7.50 -8.23 3.15
CA ILE A 181 6.53 -8.19 4.24
C ILE A 181 6.17 -6.73 4.45
N ILE A 182 4.89 -6.43 4.48
CA ILE A 182 4.40 -5.10 4.80
C ILE A 182 4.58 -4.84 6.29
N THR A 183 5.42 -3.87 6.64
CA THR A 183 5.65 -3.41 8.02
C THR A 183 4.80 -2.20 8.39
N GLY A 184 4.22 -1.52 7.41
CA GLY A 184 3.39 -0.34 7.60
C GLY A 184 2.75 0.11 6.30
N PHE A 185 1.80 1.02 6.38
CA PHE A 185 1.07 1.56 5.23
C PHE A 185 0.54 2.97 5.49
N PHE A 186 0.32 3.70 4.39
CA PHE A 186 -0.54 4.88 4.38
C PHE A 186 -1.87 4.53 3.74
N LYS A 187 -2.96 5.09 4.28
CA LYS A 187 -4.29 5.01 3.69
C LYS A 187 -4.91 6.37 3.56
N THR A 188 -5.60 6.56 2.44
CA THR A 188 -6.41 7.75 2.14
C THR A 188 -7.75 7.31 1.58
N ALA A 189 -8.76 8.16 1.70
CA ALA A 189 -10.09 7.91 1.13
C ALA A 189 -10.14 8.19 -0.38
N CYS A 190 -9.27 9.08 -0.88
CA CYS A 190 -9.19 9.43 -2.28
C CYS A 190 -7.83 10.06 -2.59
N TYR A 191 -7.36 9.88 -3.82
CA TYR A 191 -6.11 10.47 -4.29
C TYR A 191 -6.22 10.84 -5.77
N HIS A 192 -5.37 11.76 -6.23
CA HIS A 192 -5.20 12.06 -7.64
C HIS A 192 -3.71 12.07 -7.97
N THR A 193 -3.36 11.59 -9.16
CA THR A 193 -1.97 11.57 -9.64
C THR A 193 -1.84 12.39 -10.92
N ALA A 194 -0.70 13.04 -11.09
CA ALA A 194 -0.21 13.48 -12.41
C ALA A 194 1.23 13.03 -12.56
N VAL A 195 1.60 12.65 -13.79
CA VAL A 195 2.92 12.16 -14.19
C VAL A 195 3.32 12.84 -15.50
#